data_AF-A0A1Q8SY53-F1
#
_entry.id   AF-A0A1Q8SY53-F1
#
_cell.length_a   1.000
_cell.length_b   1.000
_cell.length_c   1.000
_cell.angle_alpha   90.00
_cell.angle_beta   90.00
_cell.angle_gamma   90.00
#
_symmetry.space_group_name_H-M   'P 1'
#
loop_
_entity.id
_entity.type
_entity.pdbx_description
1 polymer ?
#
loop_
_entity_poly.entity_id
_entity_poly.type
_entity_poly.pdbx_seq_one_letter_code
_entity_poly.pdbx_strand_id
1 'polypeptide(L)'
;MLRFLVPLMTLIVFMGYTIFAITTSDQTLGQFASGLMSRPTTAMVVFDVYLALIMIAVWMFFDARRRGHGIGYLLVFYVITFCFGSAGPLAYLTLRGWRDYRHLSS
;
A
#
# COMPACT_ATOMS: atom_id res chain seq x y z
N MET A 1 13.14 -11.74 11.59
CA MET A 1 12.08 -12.56 10.94
C MET A 1 10.69 -11.90 10.99
N LEU A 2 10.15 -11.54 12.16
CA LEU A 2 8.79 -10.99 12.28
C LEU A 2 8.55 -9.69 11.48
N ARG A 3 9.54 -8.79 11.44
CA ARG A 3 9.51 -7.52 10.67
C ARG A 3 9.33 -7.71 9.15
N PHE A 4 9.62 -8.91 8.65
CA PHE A 4 9.39 -9.32 7.26
C PHE A 4 8.10 -10.12 7.10
N LEU A 5 7.87 -11.10 7.97
CA LEU A 5 6.75 -12.03 7.85
C LEU A 5 5.39 -11.34 8.02
N VAL A 6 5.26 -10.44 9.00
CA VAL A 6 3.99 -9.74 9.25
C VAL A 6 3.52 -8.95 8.03
N PRO A 7 4.30 -8.00 7.47
CA PRO A 7 3.83 -7.25 6.31
C PRO A 7 3.64 -8.13 5.07
N LEU A 8 4.43 -9.19 4.90
CA LEU A 8 4.26 -10.13 3.80
C LEU A 8 2.93 -10.89 3.89
N MET A 9 2.61 -11.46 5.06
CA MET A 9 1.35 -12.19 5.26
C MET A 9 0.16 -11.26 5.08
N THR A 10 0.22 -10.05 5.64
CA THR A 10 -0.84 -9.05 5.45
C THR A 10 -0.97 -8.66 3.98
N LEU A 11 0.13 -8.51 3.24
CA LEU A 11 0.11 -8.22 1.81
C LEU A 11 -0.58 -9.34 1.02
N ILE A 12 -0.26 -10.61 1.31
CA ILE A 12 -0.85 -11.77 0.64
C ILE A 12 -2.36 -11.80 0.89
N VAL A 13 -2.79 -11.65 2.14
CA VAL A 13 -4.22 -11.66 2.50
C VAL A 13 -4.94 -10.48 1.84
N PHE A 14 -4.38 -9.28 1.92
CA PHE A 14 -4.97 -8.07 1.32
C PHE A 14 -5.08 -8.18 -0.20
N MET A 15 -4.03 -8.62 -0.88
CA MET A 15 -4.04 -8.80 -2.34
C MET A 15 -4.99 -9.94 -2.75
N GLY A 16 -5.01 -11.04 -2.00
CA GLY A 16 -5.93 -12.15 -2.25
C GLY A 16 -7.39 -11.70 -2.21
N TYR A 17 -7.76 -10.95 -1.17
CA TYR A 17 -9.10 -10.38 -1.07
C TYR A 17 -9.38 -9.33 -2.16
N THR A 18 -8.40 -8.48 -2.49
CA THR A 18 -8.53 -7.47 -3.54
C THR A 18 -8.80 -8.11 -4.91
N ILE A 19 -8.05 -9.15 -5.26
CA ILE A 19 -8.24 -9.91 -6.51
C ILE A 19 -9.60 -10.60 -6.50
N PHE A 20 -9.98 -11.26 -5.39
CA PHE A 20 -11.29 -11.90 -5.25
C PHE A 20 -12.44 -10.89 -5.45
N ALA A 21 -12.36 -9.73 -4.81
CA ALA A 21 -13.37 -8.67 -4.93
C ALA A 21 -13.47 -8.12 -6.36
N ILE A 22 -12.34 -7.87 -7.03
CA ILE A 22 -12.34 -7.38 -8.42
C ILE A 22 -12.89 -8.44 -9.38
N THR A 23 -12.51 -9.70 -9.21
CA THR A 23 -12.93 -10.80 -10.11
C THR A 23 -14.38 -11.21 -9.95
N THR A 24 -14.95 -11.01 -8.75
CA THR A 24 -16.37 -11.31 -8.46
C THR A 24 -17.28 -10.11 -8.71
N SER A 25 -16.71 -8.92 -8.92
CA SER A 25 -17.46 -7.68 -9.13
C SER A 25 -17.95 -7.56 -10.58
N ASP A 26 -19.26 -7.34 -10.75
CA ASP A 26 -19.85 -6.97 -12.04
C ASP A 26 -19.48 -5.54 -12.49
N GLN A 27 -18.93 -4.74 -11.57
CA GLN A 27 -18.53 -3.36 -11.82
C GLN A 27 -17.02 -3.28 -12.08
N THR A 28 -16.65 -2.39 -12.99
CA THR A 28 -15.24 -1.99 -13.16
C THR A 28 -14.75 -1.17 -11.96
N LEU A 29 -13.43 -1.13 -11.73
CA LEU A 29 -12.81 -0.29 -10.69
C LEU A 29 -13.21 1.19 -10.79
N GLY A 30 -13.27 1.73 -12.01
CA GLY A 30 -13.67 3.12 -12.23
C GLY A 30 -15.15 3.37 -11.87
N GLN A 31 -16.03 2.41 -12.20
CA GLN A 31 -17.44 2.47 -11.80
C GLN A 31 -17.60 2.39 -10.28
N PHE A 32 -16.91 1.45 -9.63
CA PHE A 32 -16.87 1.35 -8.18
C PHE A 32 -16.41 2.67 -7.52
N ALA A 33 -15.32 3.26 -8.01
CA ALA A 33 -14.80 4.54 -7.52
C ALA A 33 -15.81 5.69 -7.71
N SER A 34 -16.44 5.78 -8.89
CA SER A 34 -17.48 6.77 -9.14
C SER A 34 -18.70 6.58 -8.23
N GLY A 35 -19.08 5.33 -7.96
CA GLY A 35 -20.12 4.96 -7.00
C GLY A 35 -19.80 5.43 -5.59
N LEU A 36 -18.56 5.23 -5.11
CA LEU A 36 -18.10 5.73 -3.81
C LEU A 36 -18.18 7.26 -3.72
N MET A 37 -17.84 7.97 -4.79
CA MET A 37 -17.89 9.43 -4.79
C MET A 37 -19.32 9.99 -4.93
N SER A 38 -20.25 9.20 -5.47
CA SER A 38 -21.64 9.64 -5.71
C SER A 38 -22.45 9.91 -4.45
N ARG A 39 -22.07 9.31 -3.31
CA ARG A 39 -22.75 9.51 -2.03
C ARG A 39 -21.82 10.22 -1.05
N PRO A 40 -22.26 11.31 -0.39
CA PRO A 40 -21.41 12.06 0.53
C PRO A 40 -20.80 11.20 1.66
N THR A 41 -21.56 10.22 2.17
CA THR A 41 -21.12 9.34 3.25
C THR A 41 -19.98 8.41 2.86
N THR A 42 -20.00 7.86 1.64
CA THR A 42 -18.90 7.01 1.14
C THR A 42 -17.73 7.86 0.64
N ALA A 43 -17.99 9.02 0.05
CA ALA A 43 -16.96 9.96 -0.37
C ALA A 43 -16.10 10.42 0.80
N MET A 44 -16.69 10.66 1.98
CA MET A 44 -15.95 10.98 3.20
C MET A 44 -14.90 9.91 3.56
N VAL A 45 -15.26 8.62 3.45
CA VAL A 45 -14.33 7.51 3.70
C VAL A 45 -13.21 7.49 2.67
N VAL A 46 -13.51 7.78 1.39
CA VAL A 46 -12.48 7.89 0.35
C VAL A 46 -11.49 9.00 0.69
N PHE A 47 -11.97 10.19 1.09
CA PHE A 47 -11.08 11.27 1.50
C PHE A 47 -10.17 10.89 2.67
N ASP A 48 -10.73 10.25 3.70
CA ASP A 48 -9.95 9.77 4.84
C ASP A 48 -8.85 8.79 4.43
N VAL A 49 -9.20 7.82 3.57
CA VAL A 49 -8.23 6.85 3.03
C VAL A 49 -7.12 7.57 2.26
N TYR A 50 -7.43 8.49 1.34
CA TYR A 50 -6.40 9.21 0.59
C TYR A 50 -5.51 10.08 1.49
N LEU A 51 -6.07 10.70 2.53
CA LEU A 51 -5.29 11.43 3.53
C LEU A 51 -4.32 10.50 4.26
N ALA A 52 -4.78 9.32 4.68
CA ALA A 52 -3.93 8.30 5.30
C ALA A 52 -2.83 7.82 4.34
N LEU A 53 -3.13 7.61 3.05
CA LEU A 53 -2.14 7.23 2.05
C LEU A 53 -1.07 8.32 1.86
N ILE A 54 -1.45 9.60 1.88
CA ILE A 54 -0.50 10.72 1.82
C ILE A 54 0.41 10.72 3.05
N MET A 55 -0.15 10.56 4.25
CA MET A 55 0.64 10.48 5.48
C MET A 55 1.64 9.32 5.43
N ILE A 56 1.20 8.15 4.95
CA ILE A 56 2.07 6.99 4.79
C ILE A 56 3.13 7.22 3.71
N ALA A 57 2.79 7.87 2.59
CA ALA A 57 3.76 8.23 1.55
C ALA A 57 4.83 9.19 2.09
N VAL A 58 4.44 10.21 2.85
CA VAL A 58 5.38 11.13 3.52
C VAL A 58 6.28 10.37 4.49
N TRP A 59 5.73 9.44 5.28
CA TRP A 59 6.52 8.58 6.16
C TRP A 59 7.51 7.73 5.36
N MET A 60 7.08 7.09 4.26
CA MET A 60 7.94 6.29 3.39
C MET A 60 9.08 7.14 2.82
N PHE A 61 8.79 8.40 2.42
CA PHE A 61 9.81 9.33 1.94
C PHE A 61 10.95 9.51 2.95
N PHE A 62 10.60 9.90 4.17
CA PHE A 62 11.60 10.15 5.21
C PHE A 62 12.33 8.87 5.64
N ASP A 63 11.64 7.74 5.77
CA ASP A 63 12.26 6.46 6.11
C ASP A 63 13.23 5.98 5.03
N ALA A 64 12.84 6.07 3.76
CA ALA A 64 13.68 5.69 2.63
C ALA A 64 14.92 6.60 2.51
N ARG A 65 14.75 7.91 2.73
CA ARG A 65 15.87 8.87 2.70
C ARG A 65 16.87 8.60 3.81
N ARG A 66 16.41 8.29 5.03
CA ARG A 66 17.26 7.88 6.16
C ARG A 66 18.06 6.60 5.89
N ARG A 67 17.56 5.74 5.00
CA ARG A 67 18.18 4.47 4.60
C ARG A 67 19.02 4.57 3.32
N GLY A 68 19.22 5.78 2.80
CA GLY A 68 20.03 6.01 1.58
C GLY A 68 19.34 5.63 0.27
N HIS A 69 18.04 5.34 0.27
CA HIS A 69 17.31 5.06 -0.98
C HIS A 69 16.96 6.36 -1.71
N GLY A 70 16.97 6.29 -3.05
CA GLY A 70 16.59 7.39 -3.94
C GLY A 70 15.07 7.49 -4.20
N ILE A 71 14.65 8.57 -4.85
CA ILE A 71 13.24 8.83 -5.20
C ILE A 71 12.70 7.77 -6.18
N GLY A 72 13.52 7.30 -7.12
CA GLY A 72 13.11 6.26 -8.07
C GLY A 72 12.66 4.96 -7.39
N TYR A 73 13.29 4.60 -6.26
CA TYR A 73 12.87 3.46 -5.45
C TYR A 73 11.46 3.67 -4.86
N LEU A 74 11.16 4.88 -4.39
CA LEU A 74 9.86 5.22 -3.80
C LEU A 74 8.74 5.31 -4.83
N LEU A 75 9.04 5.72 -6.06
CA LEU A 75 8.06 5.93 -7.12
C LEU A 75 7.21 4.67 -7.36
N VAL A 76 7.86 3.50 -7.41
CA VAL A 76 7.17 2.21 -7.57
C VAL A 76 6.17 1.97 -6.45
N PHE A 77 6.56 2.21 -5.19
CA PHE A 77 5.65 2.04 -4.05
C PHE A 77 4.52 3.06 -4.06
N TYR A 78 4.77 4.32 -4.46
CA TYR A 78 3.73 5.34 -4.54
C TYR A 78 2.68 5.02 -5.58
N VAL A 79 3.09 4.56 -6.78
CA VAL A 79 2.14 4.14 -7.81
C VAL A 79 1.25 3.02 -7.28
N ILE A 80 1.84 2.00 -6.66
CA ILE A 80 1.05 0.90 -6.07
C ILE A 80 0.16 1.42 -4.93
N THR A 81 0.65 2.35 -4.10
CA THR A 81 -0.10 2.93 -2.98
C THR A 81 -1.34 3.69 -3.44
N PHE A 82 -1.22 4.56 -4.44
CA PHE A 82 -2.36 5.36 -4.91
C PHE A 82 -3.32 4.58 -5.80
N CYS A 83 -2.89 3.45 -6.38
CA CYS A 83 -3.78 2.56 -7.13
C CYS A 83 -4.47 1.49 -6.27
N PHE A 84 -3.79 0.95 -5.26
CA PHE A 84 -4.23 -0.22 -4.49
C PHE A 84 -4.25 0.02 -2.97
N GLY A 85 -4.11 1.26 -2.53
CA GLY A 85 -4.10 1.63 -1.12
C GLY A 85 -2.97 0.97 -0.35
N SER A 86 -3.33 0.08 0.58
CA SER A 86 -2.38 -0.52 1.53
C SER A 86 -1.35 -1.46 0.90
N ALA A 87 -1.54 -1.92 -0.34
CA ALA A 87 -0.59 -2.81 -1.00
C ALA A 87 0.82 -2.19 -1.14
N GLY A 88 0.91 -0.91 -1.47
CA GLY A 88 2.20 -0.22 -1.65
C GLY A 88 3.03 -0.14 -0.37
N PRO A 89 2.46 0.38 0.75
CA PRO A 89 3.16 0.42 2.04
C PRO A 89 3.50 -0.97 2.59
N LEU A 90 2.62 -1.96 2.41
CA LEU A 90 2.89 -3.34 2.81
C LEU A 90 4.04 -3.96 2.01
N ALA A 91 4.11 -3.72 0.69
CA ALA A 91 5.24 -4.13 -0.14
C ALA A 91 6.54 -3.43 0.30
N TYR A 92 6.48 -2.13 0.62
CA TYR A 92 7.62 -1.37 1.14
C TYR A 92 8.14 -1.96 2.46
N LEU A 93 7.24 -2.20 3.42
CA LEU A 93 7.56 -2.79 4.72
C LEU A 93 8.12 -4.21 4.58
N THR A 94 7.58 -5.00 3.66
CA THR A 94 8.07 -6.35 3.37
C THR A 94 9.51 -6.31 2.87
N LEU A 95 9.80 -5.50 1.84
CA LEU A 95 11.14 -5.42 1.26
C LEU A 95 12.15 -4.85 2.26
N ARG A 96 11.73 -3.85 3.04
CA ARG A 96 12.52 -3.30 4.15
C ARG A 96 12.82 -4.36 5.21
N GLY A 97 11.81 -5.09 5.67
CA GLY A 97 11.95 -6.12 6.69
C GLY A 97 12.88 -7.26 6.25
N TRP A 98 12.85 -7.60 4.97
CA TRP A 98 13.76 -8.59 4.39
C TRP A 98 15.22 -8.11 4.40
N ARG A 99 15.46 -6.86 3.99
CA ARG A 99 16.80 -6.25 4.05
C ARG A 99 17.34 -6.19 5.48
N ASP A 100 16.52 -5.73 6.42
CA ASP A 100 16.88 -5.66 7.84
C ASP A 100 17.23 -7.06 8.40
N TYR A 101 16.50 -8.10 8.00
CA TYR A 101 16.80 -9.48 8.39
C TYR A 101 18.13 -9.97 7.82
N ARG A 102 18.42 -9.70 6.54
CA ARG A 102 19.63 -10.15 5.87
C ARG A 102 20.90 -9.52 6.45
N HIS A 103 20.83 -8.26 6.87
CA HIS A 103 21.95 -7.57 7.54
C HIS A 103 22.26 -8.10 8.95
N LEU A 104 21.29 -8.68 9.66
CA LEU A 104 21.50 -9.26 10.99
C LEU A 104 22.09 -10.68 10.93
N SER A 105 22.01 -11.34 9.77
CA SER A 105 22.50 -12.71 9.55
C SER A 105 23.89 -12.79 8.92
N SER A 106 24.49 -11.65 8.57
CA SER A 106 25.84 -11.50 8.01
C SER A 106 26.81 -10.96 9.04
#